data_AF-X1SCJ2-F1
#
_entry.id   AF-X1SCJ2-F1
#
_cell.length_a   1.000
_cell.length_b   1.000
_cell.length_c   1.000
_cell.angle_alpha   90.00
_cell.angle_beta   90.00
_cell.angle_gamma   90.00
#
_symmetry.space_group_name_H-M   'P 1'
#
loop_
_entity.id
_entity.type
_entity.pdbx_description
1 polymer ?
#
loop_
_entity_poly.entity_id
_entity_poly.type
_entity_poly.pdbx_seq_one_letter_code
_entity_poly.pdbx_strand_id
1 'polypeptide(L)'
;DFRVLVFPAIGNTSFTKVMEGIERLKEYSGKERIILHLTDHDPSGLDMTRDLEKRLLAYGGDPIQIKRIGLTYNQVRKFNLRPNPVKKSDTKAKNYISQFGPDCWELDALPPLEIQNLVVESIKEYIDFDVWNDRLREEKEGKGWLIKKIDEIGEKI
;
A
#
# COMPACT_ATOMS: atom_id res chain seq x y z
N ASP A 1 -7.26 13.82 2.75
CA ASP A 1 -7.37 12.48 3.35
C ASP A 1 -7.83 11.46 2.33
N PHE A 2 -7.03 10.42 2.09
CA PHE A 2 -7.41 9.28 1.26
C PHE A 2 -8.12 8.25 2.13
N ARG A 3 -9.22 7.66 1.64
CA ARG A 3 -9.88 6.53 2.32
C ARG A 3 -9.22 5.23 1.86
N VAL A 4 -8.22 4.79 2.61
CA VAL A 4 -7.47 3.55 2.33
C VAL A 4 -7.62 2.55 3.46
N LEU A 5 -7.69 1.26 3.12
CA LEU A 5 -7.62 0.19 4.10
C LEU A 5 -6.15 -0.08 4.43
N VAL A 6 -5.77 0.11 5.69
CA VAL A 6 -4.41 -0.18 6.17
C VAL A 6 -4.38 -1.57 6.82
N PHE A 7 -3.37 -2.35 6.46
CA PHE A 7 -3.15 -3.72 6.96
C PHE A 7 -1.69 -3.88 7.42
N PRO A 8 -1.38 -3.59 8.70
CA PRO A 8 -0.04 -3.83 9.23
C PRO A 8 0.18 -5.33 9.43
N ALA A 9 1.26 -5.84 8.83
CA ALA A 9 1.72 -7.22 8.99
C ALA A 9 3.18 -7.24 9.49
N ILE A 10 3.53 -8.26 10.26
CA ILE A 10 4.88 -8.48 10.77
C ILE A 10 5.37 -9.82 10.22
N GLY A 11 6.47 -9.80 9.47
CA GLY A 11 7.03 -11.00 8.83
C GLY A 11 6.06 -11.67 7.85
N ASN A 12 6.24 -12.97 7.60
CA ASN A 12 5.29 -13.74 6.78
C ASN A 12 3.90 -13.72 7.41
N THR A 13 2.98 -12.99 6.80
CA THR A 13 1.57 -12.93 7.23
C THR A 13 1.01 -14.34 7.31
N SER A 14 0.39 -14.70 8.43
CA SER A 14 -0.27 -16.01 8.58
C SER A 14 -1.40 -16.16 7.57
N PHE A 15 -1.75 -17.40 7.21
CA PHE A 15 -2.85 -17.65 6.29
C PHE A 15 -4.16 -17.00 6.77
N THR A 16 -4.45 -17.10 8.07
CA THR A 16 -5.61 -16.47 8.71
C THR A 16 -5.66 -14.96 8.50
N LYS A 17 -4.54 -14.24 8.70
CA LYS A 17 -4.50 -12.79 8.48
C LYS A 17 -4.71 -12.38 7.02
N VAL A 18 -4.19 -13.19 6.08
CA VAL A 18 -4.46 -12.98 4.66
C VAL A 18 -5.96 -13.14 4.38
N MET A 19 -6.59 -14.18 4.92
CA MET A 19 -8.03 -14.41 4.76
C MET A 19 -8.89 -13.30 5.39
N GLU A 20 -8.52 -12.78 6.57
CA GLU A 20 -9.17 -11.61 7.17
C GLU A 20 -9.09 -10.37 6.26
N GLY A 21 -7.94 -10.15 5.61
CA GLY A 21 -7.77 -9.09 4.62
C GLY A 21 -8.65 -9.28 3.39
N ILE A 22 -8.70 -10.49 2.87
CA ILE A 22 -9.54 -10.83 1.73
C ILE A 22 -11.03 -10.65 2.08
N GLU A 23 -11.46 -11.07 3.28
CA GLU A 23 -12.86 -10.91 3.71
C GLU A 23 -13.28 -9.45 3.71
N ARG A 24 -12.42 -8.56 4.24
CA ARG A 24 -12.65 -7.10 4.18
C ARG A 24 -12.70 -6.57 2.74
N LEU A 25 -11.90 -7.13 1.84
CA LEU A 25 -11.89 -6.74 0.43
C LEU A 25 -13.14 -7.22 -0.34
N LYS A 26 -13.96 -8.14 0.21
CA LYS A 26 -15.23 -8.55 -0.41
C LYS A 26 -16.26 -7.43 -0.44
N GLU A 27 -16.27 -6.54 0.55
CA GLU A 27 -17.16 -5.36 0.55
C GLU A 27 -16.96 -4.47 -0.68
N TYR A 28 -15.83 -4.64 -1.38
CA TYR A 28 -15.42 -3.92 -2.57
C TYR A 28 -15.39 -4.82 -3.82
N SER A 29 -16.08 -5.96 -3.82
CA SER A 29 -16.22 -6.81 -5.01
C SER A 29 -16.79 -6.02 -6.20
N GLY A 30 -16.34 -6.33 -7.41
CA GLY A 30 -16.71 -5.59 -8.63
C GLY A 30 -16.03 -4.22 -8.80
N LYS A 31 -15.19 -3.79 -7.86
CA LYS A 31 -14.26 -2.66 -8.04
C LYS A 31 -12.85 -3.16 -8.32
N GLU A 32 -12.03 -2.31 -8.93
CA GLU A 32 -10.59 -2.56 -8.98
C GLU A 32 -10.00 -2.53 -7.56
N ARG A 33 -9.23 -3.56 -7.22
CA ARG A 33 -8.63 -3.75 -5.89
C ARG A 33 -7.13 -3.90 -6.03
N ILE A 34 -6.41 -2.95 -5.44
CA ILE A 34 -4.95 -2.87 -5.51
C ILE A 34 -4.40 -2.86 -4.09
N ILE A 35 -3.43 -3.74 -3.85
CA ILE A 35 -2.65 -3.81 -2.60
C ILE A 35 -1.31 -3.16 -2.86
N LEU A 36 -1.07 -2.01 -2.23
CA LEU A 36 0.25 -1.39 -2.16
C LEU A 36 1.06 -2.08 -1.07
N HIS A 37 2.10 -2.82 -1.46
CA HIS A 37 2.89 -3.66 -0.57
C HIS A 37 4.25 -3.00 -0.27
N LEU A 38 4.56 -2.86 1.02
CA LEU A 38 5.87 -2.43 1.49
C LEU A 38 6.52 -3.51 2.35
N THR A 39 7.73 -3.93 1.99
CA THR A 39 8.53 -4.91 2.74
C THR A 39 10.02 -4.61 2.61
N ASP A 40 10.83 -5.21 3.47
CA ASP A 40 12.29 -5.12 3.40
C ASP A 40 12.84 -5.59 2.05
N HIS A 41 13.98 -5.04 1.69
CA HIS A 41 14.77 -5.49 0.55
C HIS A 41 15.75 -6.56 1.01
N ASP A 42 15.22 -7.75 1.29
CA ASP A 42 15.96 -8.93 1.70
C ASP A 42 15.34 -10.21 1.07
N PRO A 43 15.94 -11.40 1.26
CA PRO A 43 15.39 -12.64 0.69
C PRO A 43 13.94 -12.93 1.12
N SER A 44 13.58 -12.60 2.36
CA SER A 44 12.26 -12.90 2.92
C SER A 44 11.20 -11.88 2.44
N GLY A 45 11.51 -10.59 2.42
CA GLY A 45 10.63 -9.51 1.98
C GLY A 45 10.29 -9.58 0.49
N LEU A 46 11.22 -10.02 -0.37
CA LEU A 46 10.90 -10.36 -1.77
C LEU A 46 9.94 -11.55 -1.86
N ASP A 47 10.21 -12.60 -1.08
CA ASP A 47 9.42 -13.83 -1.06
C ASP A 47 7.99 -13.61 -0.54
N MET A 48 7.81 -12.69 0.42
CA MET A 48 6.50 -12.31 0.97
C MET A 48 5.54 -11.77 -0.09
N THR A 49 6.04 -10.99 -1.07
CA THR A 49 5.18 -10.48 -2.15
C THR A 49 4.68 -11.63 -3.01
N ARG A 50 5.59 -12.51 -3.44
CA ARG A 50 5.26 -13.71 -4.23
C ARG A 50 4.31 -14.65 -3.49
N ASP A 51 4.54 -14.87 -2.20
CA ASP A 51 3.69 -15.72 -1.37
C ASP A 51 2.28 -15.14 -1.22
N LEU A 52 2.17 -13.82 -1.03
CA LEU A 52 0.88 -13.14 -0.97
C LEU A 52 0.13 -13.26 -2.31
N GLU A 53 0.78 -13.01 -3.44
CA GLU A 53 0.19 -13.19 -4.79
C GLU A 53 -0.36 -14.61 -4.97
N LYS A 54 0.44 -15.62 -4.60
CA LYS A 54 0.04 -17.03 -4.69
C LYS A 54 -1.20 -17.33 -3.84
N ARG A 55 -1.28 -16.79 -2.63
CA ARG A 55 -2.43 -16.99 -1.72
C ARG A 55 -3.69 -16.28 -2.22
N LEU A 56 -3.55 -15.07 -2.75
CA LEU A 56 -4.68 -14.35 -3.37
C LEU A 56 -5.19 -15.08 -4.61
N LEU A 57 -4.30 -15.66 -5.42
CA LEU A 57 -4.70 -16.47 -6.56
C LEU A 57 -5.45 -17.74 -6.14
N ALA A 58 -4.99 -18.41 -5.06
CA ALA A 58 -5.63 -19.61 -4.53
C ALA A 58 -7.02 -19.35 -3.92
N TYR A 59 -7.33 -18.10 -3.55
CA TYR A 59 -8.60 -17.72 -2.97
C TYR A 59 -9.79 -17.77 -3.95
N GLY A 60 -9.55 -17.53 -5.25
CA GLY A 60 -10.55 -17.75 -6.31
C GLY A 60 -11.68 -16.71 -6.43
N GLY A 61 -11.41 -15.42 -6.26
CA GLY A 61 -12.36 -14.30 -6.46
C GLY A 61 -11.91 -13.27 -7.51
N ASP A 62 -12.54 -12.08 -7.56
CA ASP A 62 -12.11 -11.04 -8.51
C ASP A 62 -10.60 -10.75 -8.35
N PRO A 63 -9.88 -10.47 -9.45
CA PRO A 63 -8.44 -10.25 -9.39
C PRO A 63 -8.10 -9.11 -8.43
N ILE A 64 -7.13 -9.37 -7.55
CA ILE A 64 -6.52 -8.37 -6.68
C ILE A 64 -5.10 -8.17 -7.18
N GLN A 65 -4.77 -6.94 -7.56
CA GLN A 65 -3.43 -6.59 -8.00
C GLN A 65 -2.54 -6.30 -6.80
N ILE A 66 -1.32 -6.82 -6.79
CA ILE A 66 -0.32 -6.44 -5.80
C ILE A 66 0.73 -5.58 -6.47
N LYS A 67 0.97 -4.40 -5.90
CA LYS A 67 2.02 -3.50 -6.33
C LYS A 67 3.01 -3.32 -5.19
N ARG A 68 4.21 -3.91 -5.34
CA ARG A 68 5.32 -3.61 -4.44
C ARG A 68 5.85 -2.21 -4.73
N ILE A 69 5.72 -1.30 -3.76
CA ILE A 69 6.15 0.11 -3.92
C ILE A 69 7.45 0.40 -3.16
N GLY A 70 7.79 -0.40 -2.16
CA GLY A 70 9.06 -0.30 -1.44
C GLY A 70 9.34 -1.53 -0.58
N LEU A 71 10.55 -1.74 -0.10
CA LEU A 71 11.81 -1.12 -0.51
C LEU A 71 12.33 -1.80 -1.79
N THR A 72 12.61 -1.02 -2.82
CA THR A 72 13.19 -1.47 -4.10
C THR A 72 14.69 -1.20 -4.14
N TYR A 73 15.44 -1.99 -4.94
CA TYR A 73 16.89 -1.77 -5.08
C TYR A 73 17.24 -0.39 -5.65
N ASN A 74 16.38 0.16 -6.53
CA ASN A 74 16.57 1.52 -7.05
C ASN A 74 16.42 2.59 -5.94
N GLN A 75 15.47 2.42 -5.02
CA GLN A 75 15.33 3.30 -3.85
C GLN A 75 16.56 3.18 -2.94
N VAL A 76 17.03 1.95 -2.67
CA VAL A 76 18.26 1.70 -1.91
C VAL A 76 19.44 2.51 -2.48
N ARG A 77 19.64 2.42 -3.80
CA ARG A 77 20.72 3.13 -4.51
C ARG A 77 20.52 4.65 -4.49
N LYS A 78 19.29 5.12 -4.70
CA LYS A 78 18.94 6.55 -4.73
C LYS A 78 19.23 7.24 -3.39
N PHE A 79 18.87 6.59 -2.28
CA PHE A 79 19.02 7.16 -0.94
C PHE A 79 20.32 6.76 -0.24
N ASN A 80 21.19 5.99 -0.92
CA ASN A 80 22.44 5.48 -0.36
C ASN A 80 22.25 4.82 1.01
N LEU A 81 21.25 3.93 1.10
CA LEU A 81 20.85 3.31 2.36
C LEU A 81 21.95 2.40 2.91
N ARG A 82 22.12 2.41 4.23
CA ARG A 82 23.11 1.56 4.92
C ARG A 82 22.72 0.09 4.77
N PRO A 83 23.63 -0.78 4.26
CA PRO A 83 23.35 -2.20 4.12
C PRO A 83 23.51 -2.96 5.43
N ASN A 84 22.80 -4.09 5.51
CA ASN A 84 23.02 -5.19 6.43
C ASN A 84 23.47 -6.44 5.66
N PRO A 85 24.26 -7.34 6.26
CA PRO A 85 24.64 -8.57 5.58
C PRO A 85 23.45 -9.55 5.52
N VAL A 86 23.25 -10.17 4.36
CA VAL A 86 22.27 -11.26 4.20
C VAL A 86 22.65 -12.43 5.12
N LYS A 87 21.66 -12.95 5.84
CA LYS A 87 21.83 -14.15 6.68
C LYS A 87 22.13 -15.36 5.79
N LYS A 88 23.34 -15.91 5.91
CA LYS A 88 23.79 -17.07 5.12
C LYS A 88 22.97 -18.35 5.36
N SER A 89 22.30 -18.46 6.51
CA SER A 89 21.44 -19.60 6.86
C SER A 89 20.06 -19.53 6.22
N ASP A 90 19.68 -18.41 5.59
CA ASP A 90 18.41 -18.30 4.89
C ASP A 90 18.48 -19.10 3.57
N THR A 91 17.59 -20.08 3.42
CA THR A 91 17.51 -20.93 2.22
C THR A 91 17.21 -20.13 0.96
N LYS A 92 16.62 -18.94 1.09
CA LYS A 92 16.31 -18.00 0.01
C LYS A 92 17.48 -17.08 -0.34
N ALA A 93 18.53 -17.04 0.49
CA ALA A 93 19.68 -16.15 0.32
C ALA A 93 20.41 -16.38 -1.01
N LYS A 94 20.55 -17.62 -1.47
CA LYS A 94 21.34 -17.93 -2.68
C LYS A 94 20.85 -17.17 -3.91
N ASN A 95 19.54 -17.20 -4.16
CA ASN A 95 18.94 -16.53 -5.32
C ASN A 95 19.00 -15.00 -5.16
N TYR A 96 18.72 -14.50 -3.95
CA TYR A 96 18.84 -13.08 -3.65
C TYR A 96 20.26 -12.56 -3.89
N ILE A 97 21.28 -13.25 -3.36
CA ILE A 97 22.68 -12.86 -3.47
C ILE A 97 23.14 -12.82 -4.92
N SER A 98 22.68 -13.78 -5.75
CA SER A 98 22.99 -13.76 -7.18
C SER A 98 22.40 -12.56 -7.93
N GLN A 99 21.32 -11.95 -7.42
CA GLN A 99 20.64 -10.83 -8.06
C GLN A 99 21.07 -9.46 -7.51
N PHE A 100 21.21 -9.34 -6.18
CA PHE A 100 21.38 -8.05 -5.49
C PHE A 100 22.70 -7.93 -4.71
N GLY A 101 23.47 -9.02 -4.62
CA GLY A 101 24.69 -9.09 -3.84
C GLY A 101 24.47 -9.54 -2.38
N PRO A 102 25.53 -9.52 -1.55
CA PRO A 102 25.50 -10.06 -0.19
C PRO A 102 24.77 -9.16 0.82
N ASP A 103 24.26 -8.01 0.38
CA ASP A 103 23.70 -6.97 1.23
C ASP A 103 22.18 -6.93 1.13
N CYS A 104 21.51 -6.63 2.24
CA CYS A 104 20.07 -6.42 2.36
C CYS A 104 19.76 -5.13 3.12
N TRP A 105 18.52 -4.64 3.01
CA TRP A 105 18.10 -3.37 3.58
C TRP A 105 16.72 -3.48 4.19
N GLU A 106 16.56 -2.87 5.36
CA GLU A 106 15.29 -2.76 6.07
C GLU A 106 14.52 -1.54 5.57
N LEU A 107 13.19 -1.62 5.56
CA LEU A 107 12.32 -0.53 5.11
C LEU A 107 12.48 0.72 5.99
N ASP A 108 12.76 0.55 7.27
CA ASP A 108 12.97 1.63 8.24
C ASP A 108 14.26 2.43 7.99
N ALA A 109 15.15 1.95 7.12
CA ALA A 109 16.30 2.70 6.64
C ALA A 109 15.89 3.88 5.74
N LEU A 110 14.69 3.84 5.13
CA LEU A 110 14.17 4.98 4.38
C LEU A 110 13.77 6.12 5.32
N PRO A 111 14.05 7.39 4.97
CA PRO A 111 13.55 8.52 5.74
C PRO A 111 12.01 8.47 5.84
N PRO A 112 11.41 8.73 7.01
CA PRO A 112 9.95 8.62 7.20
C PRO A 112 9.12 9.44 6.20
N LEU A 113 9.60 10.64 5.83
CA LEU A 113 8.96 11.50 4.84
C LEU A 113 8.96 10.86 3.44
N GLU A 114 10.01 10.11 3.10
CA GLU A 114 10.09 9.41 1.81
C GLU A 114 9.12 8.22 1.74
N ILE A 115 8.92 7.51 2.85
CA ILE A 115 7.89 6.46 2.93
C ILE A 115 6.50 7.08 2.76
N GLN A 116 6.23 8.21 3.42
CA GLN A 116 4.96 8.92 3.28
C GLN A 116 4.72 9.37 1.84
N ASN A 117 5.72 10.01 1.22
CA ASN A 117 5.64 10.45 -0.17
C ASN A 117 5.41 9.28 -1.12
N LEU A 118 6.16 8.18 -0.92
CA LEU A 118 6.01 6.97 -1.73
C LEU A 118 4.58 6.42 -1.67
N VAL A 119 4.00 6.30 -0.47
CA VAL A 119 2.63 5.83 -0.29
C VAL A 119 1.63 6.78 -0.94
N VAL A 120 1.77 8.09 -0.70
CA VAL A 120 0.88 9.10 -1.25
C VAL A 120 0.90 9.09 -2.78
N GLU A 121 2.07 9.15 -3.41
CA GLU A 121 2.18 9.16 -4.87
C GLU A 121 1.66 7.84 -5.47
N SER A 122 1.94 6.70 -4.84
CA SER A 122 1.41 5.41 -5.30
C SER A 122 -0.11 5.33 -5.21
N ILE A 123 -0.74 5.97 -4.21
CA ILE A 123 -2.21 6.05 -4.12
C ILE A 123 -2.77 6.93 -5.25
N LYS A 124 -2.13 8.07 -5.52
CA LYS A 124 -2.58 9.04 -6.54
C LYS A 124 -2.60 8.45 -7.95
N GLU A 125 -1.71 7.50 -8.26
CA GLU A 125 -1.70 6.79 -9.54
C GLU A 125 -3.03 6.08 -9.87
N TYR A 126 -3.84 5.78 -8.85
CA TYR A 126 -5.10 5.06 -8.98
C TYR A 126 -6.33 5.92 -8.66
N ILE A 127 -6.16 7.24 -8.62
CA ILE A 127 -7.26 8.19 -8.43
C ILE A 127 -7.52 8.90 -9.75
N ASP A 128 -8.74 8.79 -10.24
CA ASP A 128 -9.26 9.68 -11.28
C ASP A 128 -9.47 11.06 -10.66
N PHE A 129 -8.55 11.99 -10.94
CA PHE A 129 -8.58 13.33 -10.38
C PHE A 129 -9.70 14.20 -10.94
N ASP A 130 -10.20 13.92 -12.14
CA ASP A 130 -11.32 14.66 -12.70
C ASP A 130 -12.60 14.32 -11.90
N VAL A 131 -12.87 13.02 -11.74
CA VAL A 131 -13.97 12.53 -10.90
C VAL A 131 -13.81 12.95 -9.44
N TRP A 132 -12.58 12.95 -8.92
CA TRP A 132 -12.29 13.39 -7.56
C TRP A 132 -12.59 14.88 -7.37
N ASN A 133 -12.14 15.72 -8.29
CA ASN A 133 -12.32 17.17 -8.22
C ASN A 133 -13.78 17.57 -8.41
N ASP A 134 -14.53 16.85 -9.26
CA ASP A 134 -15.98 17.03 -9.40
C ASP A 134 -16.71 16.79 -8.08
N ARG A 135 -16.45 15.67 -7.41
CA ARG A 135 -17.05 15.41 -6.09
C ARG A 135 -16.66 16.45 -5.04
N LEU A 136 -15.41 16.92 -5.04
CA LEU A 136 -14.97 17.98 -4.13
C LEU A 136 -15.70 19.31 -4.37
N ARG A 137 -16.05 19.62 -5.63
CA ARG A 137 -16.89 20.78 -5.96
C ARG A 137 -18.30 20.59 -5.41
N GLU A 138 -18.93 19.46 -5.70
CA GLU A 138 -20.27 19.12 -5.21
C GLU A 138 -20.37 19.16 -3.67
N GLU A 139 -19.38 18.60 -2.95
CA GLU A 139 -19.35 18.66 -1.49
C GLU A 139 -19.23 20.08 -0.94
N LYS A 140 -18.44 20.95 -1.60
CA LYS A 140 -18.31 22.37 -1.20
C LYS A 140 -19.60 23.13 -1.45
N GLU A 141 -20.23 22.94 -2.61
CA GLU A 141 -21.50 23.57 -2.96
C GLU A 141 -22.63 23.09 -2.04
N GLY A 142 -22.70 21.79 -1.76
CA GLY A 142 -23.68 21.19 -0.85
C GLY A 142 -23.53 21.68 0.60
N LYS A 143 -22.29 21.77 1.12
CA LYS A 143 -22.03 22.36 2.44
C LYS A 143 -22.40 23.84 2.49
N GLY A 144 -22.07 24.60 1.44
CA GLY A 144 -22.44 26.02 1.35
C GLY A 144 -23.95 26.23 1.33
N TRP A 145 -24.68 25.39 0.60
CA TRP A 145 -26.14 25.41 0.57
C TRP A 145 -26.76 25.06 1.94
N LEU A 146 -26.23 24.05 2.63
CA LEU A 146 -26.68 23.66 3.97
C LEU A 146 -26.47 24.79 4.99
N ILE A 147 -25.30 25.42 5.00
CA ILE A 147 -25.00 26.56 5.88
C ILE A 147 -25.99 27.70 5.62
N LYS A 148 -26.19 28.07 4.35
CA LYS A 148 -27.14 29.12 3.97
C LYS A 148 -28.57 28.78 4.40
N LYS A 149 -29.00 27.52 4.24
CA LYS A 149 -30.31 27.03 4.68
C LYS A 149 -30.47 27.08 6.20
N ILE A 150 -29.42 26.77 6.95
CA ILE A 150 -29.43 26.86 8.42
C ILE A 150 -29.56 28.32 8.85
N ASP A 151 -28.82 29.24 8.23
CA ASP A 151 -28.91 30.68 8.51
C ASP A 151 -30.31 31.23 8.20
N GLU A 152 -30.89 30.87 7.05
CA GLU A 152 -32.26 31.27 6.65
C GLU A 152 -33.36 30.75 7.60
N ILE A 153 -33.12 29.61 8.26
CA ILE A 153 -34.03 29.04 9.26
C ILE A 153 -33.83 29.73 10.62
N GLY A 154 -32.58 30.05 10.97
CA GLY A 154 -32.22 30.76 12.21
C GLY A 154 -32.72 32.20 12.25
N GLU A 155 -32.79 32.90 11.11
CA GLU A 155 -33.35 34.25 11.01
C GLU A 155 -34.89 34.30 11.08
N LYS A 156 -35.57 33.16 10.91
CA LYS A 156 -37.04 33.05 10.92
C LYS A 156 -37.65 32.62 12.25
N ILE A 157 -36.82 32.39 13.28
CA ILE A 157 -37.21 32.04 14.66
C ILE A 157 -36.96 33.25 15.55
#